data_AF-A0A496B834-F1
#
_entry.id   AF-A0A496B834-F1
#
_cell.length_a   1.000
_cell.length_b   1.000
_cell.length_c   1.000
_cell.angle_alpha   90.00
_cell.angle_beta   90.00
_cell.angle_gamma   90.00
#
_symmetry.space_group_name_H-M   'P 1'
#
loop_
_entity.id
_entity.type
_entity.pdbx_description
1 polymer ?
#
loop_
_entity_poly.entity_id
_entity_poly.type
_entity_poly.pdbx_seq_one_letter_code
_entity_poly.pdbx_strand_id
1 'polypeptide(L)'
;MRSISVLTTLALILVAGFAFATETPTVQGEYIEARSASVYVGACHYGAEFVEGGKEATLVWNIQHGNWNDVSLDGLTVVAVVSAKSNLAIDTETRKSVLYMDLSTTAEQRTALRDLLTTKHADVLGEVVTTQKATIEFAKEGTKYDVTVGEVLTLSANRYPCANCTQPHQIWYEPLTAIQNAIVGKSEVYHYKDSHLPVTWQQGGTANNVFVGSFSM
;
A
#
# COMPACT_ATOMS: atom_id res chain seq x y z
N MET A 1 -33.40 -72.93 -4.49
CA MET A 1 -33.52 -71.70 -5.30
C MET A 1 -33.30 -70.52 -4.37
N ARG A 2 -32.56 -69.51 -4.85
CA ARG A 2 -31.69 -68.59 -4.11
C ARG A 2 -32.42 -67.66 -3.11
N SER A 3 -31.95 -67.65 -1.87
CA SER A 3 -32.15 -66.54 -0.92
C SER A 3 -31.16 -65.42 -1.25
N ILE A 4 -31.64 -64.22 -1.57
CA ILE A 4 -30.81 -63.04 -1.77
C ILE A 4 -31.01 -62.13 -0.57
N SER A 5 -30.00 -62.13 0.31
CA SER A 5 -29.83 -61.22 1.42
C SER A 5 -29.58 -59.81 0.89
N VAL A 6 -30.40 -58.84 1.28
CA VAL A 6 -30.13 -57.41 1.02
C VAL A 6 -29.59 -56.81 2.31
N LEU A 7 -28.25 -56.72 2.42
CA LEU A 7 -27.58 -55.85 3.39
C LEU A 7 -27.65 -54.43 2.87
N THR A 8 -28.46 -53.59 3.51
CA THR A 8 -28.43 -52.12 3.34
C THR A 8 -27.30 -51.54 4.19
N THR A 9 -26.18 -51.20 3.55
CA THR A 9 -25.06 -50.46 4.15
C THR A 9 -25.38 -48.96 4.10
N LEU A 10 -25.71 -48.36 5.25
CA LEU A 10 -25.89 -46.93 5.39
C LEU A 10 -24.52 -46.27 5.63
N ALA A 11 -23.89 -45.77 4.57
CA ALA A 11 -22.67 -44.98 4.67
C ALA A 11 -23.01 -43.53 5.04
N LEU A 12 -22.79 -43.17 6.31
CA LEU A 12 -22.94 -41.82 6.83
C LEU A 12 -21.72 -40.99 6.38
N ILE A 13 -21.89 -40.18 5.34
CA ILE A 13 -20.86 -39.24 4.89
C ILE A 13 -20.82 -38.06 5.87
N LEU A 14 -19.84 -38.07 6.79
CA LEU A 14 -19.47 -36.89 7.57
C LEU A 14 -18.83 -35.87 6.62
N VAL A 15 -19.60 -34.88 6.20
CA VAL A 15 -19.05 -33.66 5.60
C VAL A 15 -18.44 -32.84 6.75
N ALA A 16 -17.15 -33.04 7.01
CA ALA A 16 -16.38 -32.12 7.84
C ALA A 16 -16.31 -30.79 7.09
N GLY A 17 -17.13 -29.83 7.51
CA GLY A 17 -17.04 -28.46 7.03
C GLY A 17 -15.68 -27.89 7.42
N PHE A 18 -14.78 -27.74 6.44
CA PHE A 18 -13.64 -26.86 6.59
C PHE A 18 -14.17 -25.44 6.72
N ALA A 19 -14.40 -25.01 7.95
CA ALA A 19 -14.55 -23.60 8.25
C ALA A 19 -13.19 -22.95 7.97
N PHE A 20 -13.05 -22.35 6.80
CA PHE A 20 -11.98 -21.39 6.57
C PHE A 20 -12.22 -20.26 7.58
N ALA A 21 -11.41 -20.24 8.65
CA ALA A 21 -11.38 -19.10 9.55
C ALA A 21 -11.01 -17.89 8.71
N THR A 22 -11.98 -17.03 8.44
CA THR A 22 -11.71 -15.72 7.86
C THR A 22 -11.07 -14.92 8.97
N GLU A 23 -9.74 -14.75 8.89
CA GLU A 23 -9.01 -13.89 9.80
C GLU A 23 -9.66 -12.51 9.71
N THR A 24 -10.27 -12.06 10.80
CA THR A 24 -10.94 -10.76 10.81
C THR A 24 -9.85 -9.69 10.66
N PRO A 25 -9.97 -8.78 9.68
CA PRO A 25 -8.94 -7.78 9.47
C PRO A 25 -8.73 -6.96 10.74
N THR A 26 -7.48 -6.92 11.17
CA THR A 26 -7.04 -6.29 12.42
C THR A 26 -6.93 -4.77 12.28
N VAL A 27 -6.61 -4.28 11.08
CA VAL A 27 -6.42 -2.85 10.80
C VAL A 27 -6.96 -2.48 9.42
N GLN A 28 -7.73 -1.41 9.35
CA GLN A 28 -8.41 -0.95 8.13
C GLN A 28 -8.28 0.57 7.98
N GLY A 29 -8.27 1.04 6.73
CA GLY A 29 -8.21 2.47 6.45
C GLY A 29 -8.05 2.81 4.98
N GLU A 30 -7.57 4.03 4.74
CA GLU A 30 -7.28 4.54 3.40
C GLU A 30 -5.79 4.44 3.08
N TYR A 31 -5.53 4.13 1.81
CA TYR A 31 -4.20 4.02 1.26
C TYR A 31 -4.00 5.01 0.13
N ILE A 32 -2.85 5.66 0.11
CA ILE A 32 -2.34 6.37 -1.06
C ILE A 32 -0.89 5.95 -1.33
N GLU A 33 -0.63 5.62 -2.59
CA GLU A 33 0.71 5.35 -3.12
C GLU A 33 1.00 6.33 -4.24
N ALA A 34 2.17 6.98 -4.18
CA ALA A 34 2.68 7.85 -5.23
C ALA A 34 4.04 7.35 -5.73
N ARG A 35 4.12 7.07 -7.02
CA ARG A 35 5.29 6.49 -7.68
C ARG A 35 6.17 7.55 -8.34
N SER A 36 7.46 7.29 -8.41
CA SER A 36 8.38 8.05 -9.28
C SER A 36 8.11 7.81 -10.77
N ALA A 37 7.48 6.68 -11.13
CA ALA A 37 7.04 6.35 -12.47
C ALA A 37 5.53 6.56 -12.65
N SER A 38 5.12 6.75 -13.89
CA SER A 38 3.72 6.84 -14.28
C SER A 38 3.08 5.44 -14.33
N VAL A 39 1.97 5.27 -13.64
CA VAL A 39 1.24 4.00 -13.51
C VAL A 39 0.18 3.80 -14.59
N TYR A 40 -0.31 4.91 -15.17
CA TYR A 40 -1.28 4.93 -16.25
C TYR A 40 -0.78 5.76 -17.45
N VAL A 41 -0.23 5.08 -18.47
CA VAL A 41 0.44 5.69 -19.64
C VAL A 41 0.43 4.76 -20.86
N GLY A 42 0.85 5.27 -22.03
CA GLY A 42 1.10 4.44 -23.21
C GLY A 42 2.33 3.55 -23.08
N ALA A 43 2.36 2.44 -23.82
CA ALA A 43 3.41 1.42 -23.74
C ALA A 43 4.84 1.97 -23.92
N CYS A 44 5.05 2.93 -24.82
CA CYS A 44 6.38 3.53 -25.04
C CYS A 44 6.90 4.29 -23.82
N HIS A 45 6.01 5.02 -23.12
CA HIS A 45 6.34 5.73 -21.89
C HIS A 45 6.67 4.73 -20.79
N TYR A 46 5.80 3.73 -20.60
CA TYR A 46 6.02 2.66 -19.63
C TYR A 46 7.36 1.96 -19.85
N GLY A 47 7.66 1.55 -21.09
CA GLY A 47 8.91 0.84 -21.40
C GLY A 47 10.17 1.64 -21.08
N ALA A 48 10.15 2.97 -21.27
CA ALA A 48 11.27 3.84 -20.91
C ALA A 48 11.47 3.94 -19.40
N GLU A 49 10.40 4.16 -18.64
CA GLU A 49 10.47 4.25 -17.17
C GLU A 49 10.69 2.89 -16.50
N PHE A 50 10.24 1.80 -17.09
CA PHE A 50 10.38 0.46 -16.53
C PHE A 50 11.85 0.03 -16.43
N VAL A 51 12.67 0.42 -17.41
CA VAL A 51 14.09 0.06 -17.46
C VAL A 51 14.93 0.99 -16.57
N GLU A 52 14.70 2.30 -16.64
CA GLU A 52 15.61 3.30 -16.05
C GLU A 52 15.07 3.97 -14.77
N GLY A 53 13.75 3.94 -14.55
CA GLY A 53 13.06 4.67 -13.48
C GLY A 53 12.15 3.78 -12.62
N GLY A 54 11.18 4.42 -11.95
CA GLY A 54 10.20 3.73 -11.10
C GLY A 54 10.82 3.08 -9.86
N LYS A 55 11.94 3.63 -9.39
CA LYS A 55 12.75 3.07 -8.29
C LYS A 55 12.26 3.52 -6.93
N GLU A 56 11.44 4.57 -6.88
CA GLU A 56 10.97 5.20 -5.65
C GLU A 56 9.44 5.26 -5.56
N ALA A 57 8.92 5.18 -4.33
CA ALA A 57 7.51 5.38 -4.02
C ALA A 57 7.31 5.95 -2.61
N THR A 58 6.22 6.69 -2.43
CA THR A 58 5.68 7.09 -1.11
C THR A 58 4.40 6.30 -0.90
N LEU A 59 4.29 5.64 0.25
CA LEU A 59 3.16 4.83 0.65
C LEU A 59 2.60 5.43 1.94
N VAL A 60 1.30 5.63 2.01
CA VAL A 60 0.64 6.26 3.15
C VAL A 60 -0.51 5.38 3.58
N TRP A 61 -0.49 4.95 4.83
CA TRP A 61 -1.60 4.28 5.48
C TRP A 61 -2.23 5.27 6.46
N ASN A 62 -3.41 5.75 6.12
CA ASN A 62 -4.28 6.48 7.05
C ASN A 62 -5.21 5.46 7.71
N ILE A 63 -4.88 5.06 8.93
CA ILE A 63 -5.61 4.04 9.68
C ILE A 63 -6.88 4.67 10.24
N GLN A 64 -8.03 4.12 9.84
CA GLN A 64 -9.31 4.57 10.37
C GLN A 64 -9.63 3.82 11.65
N HIS A 65 -9.50 2.49 11.62
CA HIS A 65 -9.83 1.62 12.76
C HIS A 65 -8.91 0.41 12.79
N GLY A 66 -8.48 0.01 13.99
CA GLY A 66 -7.75 -1.23 14.18
C GLY A 66 -6.94 -1.29 15.46
N ASN A 67 -6.60 -2.53 15.83
CA ASN A 67 -5.69 -2.80 16.93
C ASN A 67 -4.60 -3.75 16.46
N TRP A 68 -3.40 -3.55 16.98
CA TRP A 68 -2.28 -4.46 16.76
C TRP A 68 -1.60 -4.74 18.09
N ASN A 69 -1.51 -6.02 18.48
CA ASN A 69 -0.95 -6.44 19.77
C ASN A 69 -1.52 -5.63 20.96
N ASP A 70 -2.85 -5.52 21.03
CA ASP A 70 -3.60 -4.77 22.06
C ASP A 70 -3.34 -3.25 22.10
N VAL A 71 -2.65 -2.70 21.10
CA VAL A 71 -2.44 -1.26 20.93
C VAL A 71 -3.39 -0.74 19.87
N SER A 72 -4.22 0.25 20.24
CA SER A 72 -5.10 0.94 19.29
C SER A 72 -4.30 1.82 18.34
N LEU A 73 -4.60 1.68 17.05
CA LEU A 73 -3.99 2.44 15.96
C LEU A 73 -5.00 3.37 15.27
N ASP A 74 -6.19 3.52 15.86
CA ASP A 74 -7.28 4.34 15.33
C ASP A 74 -6.82 5.78 15.08
N GLY A 75 -7.12 6.29 13.88
CA GLY A 75 -6.81 7.65 13.47
C GLY A 75 -5.33 7.94 13.23
N LEU A 76 -4.44 6.96 13.34
CA LEU A 76 -3.00 7.16 13.09
C LEU A 76 -2.70 7.18 11.60
N THR A 77 -1.74 8.00 11.20
CA THR A 77 -1.17 7.96 9.85
C THR A 77 0.30 7.57 9.92
N VAL A 78 0.70 6.66 9.04
CA VAL A 78 2.09 6.26 8.85
C VAL A 78 2.45 6.38 7.38
N VAL A 79 3.63 6.93 7.12
CA VAL A 79 4.16 7.14 5.78
C VAL A 79 5.43 6.32 5.63
N ALA A 80 5.55 5.55 4.56
CA ALA A 80 6.81 4.94 4.15
C ALA A 80 7.29 5.59 2.87
N VAL A 81 8.57 5.91 2.81
CA VAL A 81 9.25 6.20 1.55
C VAL A 81 10.15 5.02 1.22
N VAL A 82 9.96 4.44 0.04
CA VAL A 82 10.66 3.23 -0.41
C VAL A 82 11.49 3.56 -1.64
N SER A 83 12.69 2.98 -1.71
CA SER A 83 13.57 3.03 -2.89
C SER A 83 14.20 1.67 -3.17
N ALA A 84 14.53 1.37 -4.41
CA ALA A 84 15.27 0.17 -4.82
C ALA A 84 16.34 0.52 -5.86
N LYS A 85 17.22 -0.43 -6.20
CA LYS A 85 18.25 -0.24 -7.24
C LYS A 85 17.65 -0.24 -8.64
N SER A 86 16.61 -1.04 -8.86
CA SER A 86 15.85 -1.14 -10.11
C SER A 86 14.37 -0.85 -9.86
N ASN A 87 13.56 -0.89 -10.92
CA ASN A 87 12.15 -0.58 -10.84
C ASN A 87 11.45 -1.41 -9.75
N LEU A 88 10.66 -0.73 -8.91
CA LEU A 88 9.98 -1.35 -7.78
C LEU A 88 9.01 -2.46 -8.20
N ALA A 89 8.54 -2.55 -9.45
CA ALA A 89 7.71 -3.67 -9.88
C ALA A 89 8.43 -5.02 -9.92
N ILE A 90 9.77 -5.02 -10.05
CA ILE A 90 10.57 -6.25 -10.22
C ILE A 90 11.64 -6.43 -9.14
N ASP A 91 12.04 -5.34 -8.49
CA ASP A 91 13.12 -5.34 -7.50
C ASP A 91 12.52 -5.29 -6.09
N THR A 92 12.32 -6.47 -5.50
CA THR A 92 11.91 -6.63 -4.10
C THR A 92 13.11 -6.78 -3.17
N GLU A 93 14.22 -7.34 -3.67
CA GLU A 93 15.37 -7.73 -2.86
C GLU A 93 16.22 -6.53 -2.39
N THR A 94 16.28 -5.45 -3.18
CA THR A 94 17.13 -4.30 -2.86
C THR A 94 16.36 -3.14 -2.24
N ARG A 95 15.07 -3.33 -1.96
CA ARG A 95 14.20 -2.32 -1.37
C ARG A 95 14.74 -1.86 -0.02
N LYS A 96 14.75 -0.55 0.15
CA LYS A 96 15.05 0.14 1.40
C LYS A 96 13.97 1.16 1.67
N SER A 97 13.63 1.34 2.93
CA SER A 97 12.59 2.27 3.33
C SER A 97 12.92 3.10 4.56
N VAL A 98 12.25 4.23 4.67
CA VAL A 98 12.17 5.05 5.88
C VAL A 98 10.70 5.13 6.26
N LEU A 99 10.41 4.83 7.53
CA LEU A 99 9.07 5.00 8.09
C LEU A 99 9.00 6.35 8.81
N TYR A 100 7.95 7.11 8.59
CA TYR A 100 7.62 8.32 9.32
C TYR A 100 6.31 8.10 10.09
N MET A 101 6.35 8.45 11.36
CA MET A 101 5.21 8.38 12.28
C MET A 101 4.97 9.75 12.87
N ASP A 102 3.70 10.10 13.08
CA ASP A 102 3.35 11.43 13.57
C ASP A 102 3.94 11.71 14.96
N LEU A 103 4.25 12.97 15.25
CA LEU A 103 4.79 13.39 16.56
C LEU A 103 3.84 13.07 17.73
N SER A 104 2.52 13.02 17.48
CA SER A 104 1.51 12.67 18.48
C SER A 104 1.49 11.18 18.87
N THR A 105 2.14 10.30 18.10
CA THR A 105 2.18 8.87 18.41
C THR A 105 2.90 8.57 19.74
N THR A 106 2.36 7.67 20.55
CA THR A 106 3.05 7.17 21.75
C THR A 106 4.19 6.21 21.38
N ALA A 107 5.04 5.84 22.35
CA ALA A 107 6.11 4.89 22.10
C ALA A 107 5.57 3.49 21.76
N GLU A 108 4.48 3.09 22.42
CA GLU A 108 3.76 1.84 22.20
C GLU A 108 3.14 1.82 20.80
N GLN A 109 2.46 2.89 20.39
CA GLN A 109 1.88 3.03 19.05
C GLN A 109 2.95 2.96 17.96
N ARG A 110 4.10 3.63 18.13
CA ARG A 110 5.19 3.55 17.16
C ARG A 110 5.75 2.14 17.03
N THR A 111 5.90 1.44 18.14
CA THR A 111 6.37 0.05 18.15
C THR A 111 5.37 -0.85 17.44
N ALA A 112 4.08 -0.70 17.74
CA ALA A 112 3.00 -1.45 17.10
C ALA A 112 2.90 -1.16 15.59
N LEU A 113 2.97 0.11 15.17
CA LEU A 113 2.96 0.50 13.75
C LEU A 113 4.13 -0.12 12.98
N ARG A 114 5.35 -0.03 13.54
CA ARG A 114 6.52 -0.63 12.90
C ARG A 114 6.33 -2.13 12.76
N ASP A 115 5.94 -2.81 13.85
CA ASP A 115 5.75 -4.25 13.88
C ASP A 115 4.68 -4.73 12.89
N LEU A 116 3.51 -4.07 12.89
CA LEU A 116 2.43 -4.31 11.93
C LEU A 116 2.93 -4.21 10.49
N LEU A 117 3.56 -3.10 10.14
CA LEU A 117 4.04 -2.84 8.78
C LEU A 117 5.14 -3.83 8.37
N THR A 118 6.11 -4.10 9.24
CA THR A 118 7.16 -5.08 8.94
C THR A 118 6.65 -6.52 8.91
N THR A 119 5.52 -6.82 9.55
CA THR A 119 4.90 -8.15 9.51
C THR A 119 4.06 -8.33 8.25
N LYS A 120 3.23 -7.34 7.91
CA LYS A 120 2.24 -7.43 6.83
C LYS A 120 2.78 -6.98 5.46
N HIS A 121 3.84 -6.18 5.44
CA HIS A 121 4.36 -5.51 4.24
C HIS A 121 5.89 -5.58 4.14
N ALA A 122 6.50 -6.66 4.64
CA ALA A 122 7.96 -6.86 4.60
C ALA A 122 8.53 -6.80 3.18
N ASP A 123 7.84 -7.43 2.22
CA ASP A 123 8.19 -7.47 0.81
C ASP A 123 8.10 -6.07 0.18
N VAL A 124 7.12 -5.27 0.60
CA VAL A 124 6.92 -3.87 0.17
C VAL A 124 8.01 -2.96 0.71
N LEU A 125 8.35 -3.09 1.98
CA LEU A 125 9.26 -2.17 2.67
C LEU A 125 10.74 -2.50 2.50
N GLY A 126 11.06 -3.77 2.27
CA GLY A 126 12.44 -4.26 2.28
C GLY A 126 13.16 -3.95 3.60
N GLU A 127 14.40 -3.49 3.51
CA GLU A 127 15.18 -3.05 4.67
C GLU A 127 14.67 -1.69 5.18
N VAL A 128 14.01 -1.67 6.34
CA VAL A 128 13.67 -0.42 7.04
C VAL A 128 14.94 0.19 7.63
N VAL A 129 15.50 1.18 6.94
CA VAL A 129 16.76 1.85 7.31
C VAL A 129 16.61 2.61 8.62
N THR A 130 15.48 3.29 8.80
CA THR A 130 15.18 4.01 10.04
C THR A 130 13.69 4.29 10.18
N THR A 131 13.28 4.61 11.41
CA THR A 131 11.95 5.12 11.75
C THR A 131 12.11 6.52 12.33
N GLN A 132 11.48 7.50 11.69
CA GLN A 132 11.53 8.91 12.03
C GLN A 132 10.20 9.39 12.60
N LYS A 133 10.27 10.46 13.38
CA LYS A 133 9.09 11.20 13.81
C LYS A 133 9.08 12.55 13.12
N ALA A 134 7.94 12.93 12.58
CA ALA A 134 7.71 14.22 11.97
C ALA A 134 6.22 14.57 12.11
N THR A 135 5.87 15.85 12.01
CA THR A 135 4.44 16.22 11.85
C THR A 135 3.95 15.62 10.54
N ILE A 136 2.87 14.83 10.60
CA ILE A 136 2.21 14.26 9.44
C ILE A 136 0.82 14.88 9.34
N GLU A 137 0.56 15.58 8.24
CA GLU A 137 -0.78 16.06 7.93
C GLU A 137 -1.31 15.24 6.77
N PHE A 138 -2.50 14.66 6.96
CA PHE A 138 -3.24 13.96 5.92
C PHE A 138 -4.61 14.61 5.80
N ALA A 139 -4.94 15.08 4.61
CA ALA A 139 -6.24 15.65 4.30
C ALA A 139 -6.81 15.03 3.03
N LYS A 140 -8.12 14.77 3.05
CA LYS A 140 -8.87 14.28 1.90
C LYS A 140 -10.10 15.15 1.70
N GLU A 141 -10.20 15.76 0.53
CA GLU A 141 -11.32 16.62 0.13
C GLU A 141 -11.84 16.18 -1.24
N GLY A 142 -12.96 15.46 -1.25
CA GLY A 142 -13.55 14.93 -2.48
C GLY A 142 -12.62 13.93 -3.19
N THR A 143 -11.99 14.36 -4.29
CA THR A 143 -11.01 13.56 -5.05
C THR A 143 -9.56 13.93 -4.74
N LYS A 144 -9.34 15.00 -3.95
CA LYS A 144 -8.02 15.50 -3.61
C LYS A 144 -7.52 14.86 -2.32
N TYR A 145 -6.22 14.54 -2.31
CA TYR A 145 -5.46 14.04 -1.18
C TYR A 145 -4.24 14.94 -1.01
N ASP A 146 -4.02 15.45 0.19
CA ASP A 146 -2.83 16.21 0.56
C ASP A 146 -2.13 15.50 1.72
N VAL A 147 -0.82 15.28 1.56
CA VAL A 147 0.04 14.64 2.56
C VAL A 147 1.32 15.46 2.74
N THR A 148 1.61 15.84 3.97
CA THR A 148 2.88 16.48 4.36
C THR A 148 3.57 15.65 5.43
N VAL A 149 4.89 15.59 5.37
CA VAL A 149 5.72 15.00 6.44
C VAL A 149 6.83 15.98 6.75
N GLY A 150 6.65 16.78 7.81
CA GLY A 150 7.54 17.87 8.19
C GLY A 150 7.99 18.70 6.98
N GLU A 151 9.30 18.85 6.82
CA GLU A 151 9.92 19.52 5.66
C GLU A 151 10.39 18.54 4.57
N VAL A 152 10.26 17.22 4.78
CA VAL A 152 10.90 16.21 3.93
C VAL A 152 10.02 15.71 2.79
N LEU A 153 8.69 15.80 2.93
CA LEU A 153 7.74 15.33 1.93
C LEU A 153 6.57 16.30 1.78
N THR A 154 6.20 16.59 0.53
CA THR A 154 4.92 17.21 0.17
C THR A 154 4.33 16.46 -1.02
N LEU A 155 3.13 15.92 -0.85
CA LEU A 155 2.36 15.23 -1.87
C LEU A 155 0.97 15.83 -1.94
N SER A 156 0.61 16.39 -3.09
CA SER A 156 -0.76 16.76 -3.42
C SER A 156 -1.18 15.92 -4.61
N ALA A 157 -2.28 15.18 -4.47
CA ALA A 157 -2.75 14.22 -5.46
C ALA A 157 -4.25 14.36 -5.71
N ASN A 158 -4.65 13.98 -6.92
CA ASN A 158 -6.04 14.00 -7.33
C ASN A 158 -6.37 12.67 -8.01
N ARG A 159 -7.32 11.92 -7.45
CA ARG A 159 -7.76 10.66 -8.04
C ARG A 159 -8.64 10.93 -9.26
N TYR A 160 -8.48 10.14 -10.31
CA TYR A 160 -9.41 10.21 -11.43
C TYR A 160 -10.72 9.51 -11.04
N PRO A 161 -11.89 10.17 -11.19
CA PRO A 161 -13.16 9.56 -10.81
C PRO A 161 -13.55 8.37 -11.71
N CYS A 162 -12.88 8.18 -12.84
CA CYS A 162 -13.20 7.11 -13.78
C CYS A 162 -12.10 6.05 -13.88
N ALA A 163 -12.03 5.17 -12.86
CA ALA A 163 -11.34 3.89 -12.96
C ALA A 163 -11.82 3.04 -14.18
N ASN A 164 -13.03 3.33 -14.70
CA ASN A 164 -13.64 2.69 -15.87
C ASN A 164 -13.52 3.49 -17.18
N CYS A 165 -12.72 4.57 -17.24
CA CYS A 165 -12.46 5.27 -18.50
C CYS A 165 -11.55 4.42 -19.42
N THR A 166 -12.19 3.48 -20.11
CA THR A 166 -11.93 3.06 -21.50
C THR A 166 -10.51 2.66 -21.93
N GLN A 167 -9.57 2.35 -21.03
CA GLN A 167 -8.24 1.84 -21.42
C GLN A 167 -7.52 1.06 -20.28
N PRO A 168 -8.07 -0.06 -19.79
CA PRO A 168 -7.41 -0.86 -18.75
C PRO A 168 -6.02 -1.35 -19.17
N HIS A 169 -5.79 -1.55 -20.48
CA HIS A 169 -4.49 -1.91 -21.05
C HIS A 169 -3.39 -0.83 -20.94
N GLN A 170 -3.70 0.34 -20.37
CA GLN A 170 -2.73 1.41 -20.15
C GLN A 170 -2.36 1.58 -18.67
N ILE A 171 -2.94 0.77 -17.77
CA ILE A 171 -2.46 0.63 -16.39
C ILE A 171 -1.40 -0.46 -16.41
N TRP A 172 -0.15 -0.11 -16.15
CA TRP A 172 1.00 -1.02 -16.30
C TRP A 172 1.57 -1.53 -14.97
N TYR A 173 1.10 -0.97 -13.86
CA TYR A 173 1.54 -1.35 -12.52
C TYR A 173 0.34 -1.76 -11.68
N GLU A 174 0.60 -2.61 -10.70
CA GLU A 174 -0.29 -2.83 -9.56
C GLU A 174 0.21 -1.99 -8.37
N PRO A 175 -0.67 -1.59 -7.45
CA PRO A 175 -0.25 -1.03 -6.17
C PRO A 175 0.72 -1.98 -5.45
N LEU A 176 1.74 -1.44 -4.78
CA LEU A 176 2.68 -2.26 -4.00
C LEU A 176 2.01 -2.97 -2.84
N THR A 177 1.01 -2.32 -2.25
CA THR A 177 0.19 -2.91 -1.19
C THR A 177 -1.14 -3.35 -1.78
N ALA A 178 -1.58 -4.56 -1.44
CA ALA A 178 -2.90 -5.03 -1.83
C ALA A 178 -3.99 -4.10 -1.24
N ILE A 179 -4.77 -3.49 -2.13
CA ILE A 179 -5.86 -2.56 -1.77
C ILE A 179 -7.16 -2.93 -2.48
N GLN A 180 -8.26 -2.57 -1.85
CA GLN A 180 -9.61 -2.68 -2.37
C GLN A 180 -10.01 -1.38 -3.05
N ASN A 181 -10.84 -1.49 -4.09
CA ASN A 181 -11.34 -0.34 -4.86
C ASN A 181 -10.20 0.57 -5.35
N ALA A 182 -9.14 -0.03 -5.88
CA ALA A 182 -7.99 0.69 -6.40
C ALA A 182 -8.42 1.67 -7.51
N ILE A 183 -8.06 2.93 -7.36
CA ILE A 183 -8.32 4.00 -8.32
C ILE A 183 -6.99 4.67 -8.65
N VAL A 184 -6.74 4.90 -9.94
CA VAL A 184 -5.58 5.66 -10.39
C VAL A 184 -5.81 7.16 -10.24
N GLY A 185 -4.73 7.89 -10.00
CA GLY A 185 -4.72 9.33 -9.90
C GLY A 185 -3.46 9.94 -10.46
N LYS A 186 -3.32 11.24 -10.22
CA LYS A 186 -2.11 12.00 -10.52
C LYS A 186 -1.60 12.73 -9.29
N SER A 187 -0.30 12.92 -9.22
CA SER A 187 0.29 13.92 -8.33
C SER A 187 0.32 15.29 -9.02
N GLU A 188 -0.20 16.29 -8.33
CA GLU A 188 -0.12 17.71 -8.71
C GLU A 188 1.16 18.33 -8.15
N VAL A 189 1.55 17.92 -6.94
CA VAL A 189 2.82 18.24 -6.28
C VAL A 189 3.37 16.96 -5.68
N TYR A 190 4.66 16.67 -5.87
CA TYR A 190 5.32 15.53 -5.24
C TYR A 190 6.81 15.80 -5.05
N HIS A 191 7.18 16.28 -3.87
CA HIS A 191 8.56 16.58 -3.51
C HIS A 191 8.98 15.70 -2.35
N TYR A 192 10.15 15.08 -2.45
CA TYR A 192 10.78 14.37 -1.36
C TYR A 192 12.27 14.67 -1.29
N LYS A 193 12.76 14.94 -0.07
CA LYS A 193 14.18 15.08 0.24
C LYS A 193 14.45 14.69 1.69
N ASP A 194 15.20 13.62 1.90
CA ASP A 194 15.73 13.23 3.21
C ASP A 194 17.21 12.84 3.08
N SER A 195 17.93 12.88 4.19
CA SER A 195 19.28 12.36 4.38
C SER A 195 19.35 10.83 4.60
N HIS A 196 18.26 10.20 5.06
CA HIS A 196 18.25 8.78 5.43
C HIS A 196 18.15 7.81 4.24
N LEU A 197 17.56 8.25 3.13
CA LEU A 197 17.59 7.56 1.85
C LEU A 197 18.30 8.45 0.84
N PRO A 198 19.30 7.95 0.09
CA PRO A 198 20.08 8.74 -0.86
C PRO A 198 19.30 8.99 -2.16
N VAL A 199 18.05 9.42 -2.05
CA VAL A 199 17.14 9.72 -3.14
C VAL A 199 16.51 11.08 -2.89
N THR A 200 16.30 11.83 -3.96
CA THR A 200 15.63 13.12 -3.93
C THR A 200 14.90 13.24 -5.25
N TRP A 201 13.64 13.61 -5.20
CA TRP A 201 12.90 13.89 -6.42
C TRP A 201 11.91 15.02 -6.20
N GLN A 202 11.61 15.65 -7.32
CA GLN A 202 10.62 16.70 -7.44
C GLN A 202 9.86 16.42 -8.73
N GLN A 203 8.59 16.07 -8.56
CA GLN A 203 7.64 15.79 -9.63
C GLN A 203 6.37 16.61 -9.35
N GLY A 204 5.63 16.95 -10.40
CA GLY A 204 4.40 17.74 -10.27
C GLY A 204 3.79 18.05 -11.62
N GLY A 205 2.56 18.56 -11.61
CA GLY A 205 1.80 18.92 -12.80
C GLY A 205 0.81 17.83 -13.25
N THR A 206 1.28 16.80 -13.97
CA THR A 206 0.40 15.86 -14.72
C THR A 206 0.83 14.39 -14.67
N ALA A 207 1.69 13.98 -13.75
CA ALA A 207 2.14 12.59 -13.70
C ALA A 207 0.99 11.67 -13.25
N ASN A 208 0.62 10.67 -14.04
CA ASN A 208 -0.38 9.67 -13.69
C ASN A 208 0.25 8.58 -12.83
N ASN A 209 0.68 8.91 -11.62
CA ASN A 209 1.59 8.11 -10.81
C ASN A 209 1.01 7.71 -9.44
N VAL A 210 -0.30 7.87 -9.24
CA VAL A 210 -0.93 7.64 -7.93
C VAL A 210 -1.89 6.46 -7.98
N PHE A 211 -1.88 5.64 -6.92
CA PHE A 211 -2.96 4.72 -6.58
C PHE A 211 -3.59 5.17 -5.26
N VAL A 212 -4.92 5.10 -5.19
CA VAL A 212 -5.67 5.25 -3.94
C VAL A 212 -6.66 4.11 -3.77
N GLY A 213 -6.98 3.77 -2.53
CA GLY A 213 -7.97 2.75 -2.22
C GLY A 213 -8.12 2.53 -0.73
N SER A 214 -8.78 1.44 -0.36
CA SER A 214 -8.91 1.02 1.03
C SER A 214 -8.04 -0.20 1.29
N PHE A 215 -7.38 -0.26 2.44
CA PHE A 215 -6.65 -1.45 2.87
C PHE A 215 -7.37 -2.11 4.05
N SER A 216 -7.10 -3.40 4.23
CA SER A 216 -7.66 -4.23 5.29
C SER A 216 -6.72 -5.40 5.53
N MET A 217 -6.08 -5.45 6.71
CA MET A 217 -4.96 -6.38 7.00
C MET A 217 -4.97 -6.96 8.41
#